data_AF-A0A2G6D5B4-F1
#
_entry.id   AF-A0A2G6D5B4-F1
#
_cell.length_a   1.000
_cell.length_b   1.000
_cell.length_c   1.000
_cell.angle_alpha   90.00
_cell.angle_beta   90.00
_cell.angle_gamma   90.00
#
_symmetry.space_group_name_H-M   'P 1'
#
loop_
_entity.id
_entity.type
_entity.pdbx_description
1 polymer ?
#
loop_
_entity_poly.entity_id
_entity_poly.type
_entity_poly.pdbx_seq_one_letter_code
_entity_poly.pdbx_strand_id
1 'polypeptide(L)'
;MDAVKEKAHTDRQAHIQLINRRLDAVAAMLNDDSYQPCEGLFKVGVDLGTADIQTIVLDADDNPIACYMDWADVVRDGVVVDYFGAAQIVREQLRRASERLEITIEKAATSFPPGTEPQISANVVEAAGIEVCDLIDEPSSVARLLELQQGAVVDVGGGTTGTAIIKGGQVVASEDDPTGGRHITLSLAGHFKVPYEEAEEIKLNHPGRDVLSLVAPVILRMADLVKEHIAGHSPREIYLTGGCCALPNFAPIFTAELTGVDIIMPSQPLHLTPLAIAAAYGRTAYGKASFEKTSFEKTSTMHSGQYR
;
A
#
# COMPACT_ATOMS: atom_id res chain seq x y z
N MET A 1 14.92 -15.56 31.69
CA MET A 1 13.73 -15.16 30.91
C MET A 1 13.85 -13.74 30.38
N ASP A 2 14.58 -12.85 31.06
CA ASP A 2 14.67 -11.43 30.67
C ASP A 2 15.53 -11.20 29.42
N ALA A 3 16.69 -11.87 29.29
CA ALA A 3 17.55 -11.73 28.10
C ALA A 3 16.91 -12.19 26.77
N VAL A 4 15.98 -13.16 26.81
CA VAL A 4 15.26 -13.63 25.61
C VAL A 4 14.20 -12.64 25.18
N LYS A 5 13.48 -12.05 26.15
CA LYS A 5 12.49 -10.99 25.89
C LYS A 5 13.15 -9.70 25.42
N GLU A 6 14.29 -9.34 26.01
CA GLU A 6 15.06 -8.17 25.65
C GLU A 6 15.62 -8.28 24.22
N LYS A 7 16.21 -9.44 23.86
CA LYS A 7 16.67 -9.70 22.50
C LYS A 7 15.51 -9.65 21.47
N ALA A 8 14.38 -10.31 21.75
CA ALA A 8 13.22 -10.28 20.87
C ALA A 8 12.66 -8.86 20.66
N HIS A 9 12.70 -8.02 21.71
CA HIS A 9 12.32 -6.62 21.60
C HIS A 9 13.31 -5.81 20.75
N THR A 10 14.61 -6.01 20.91
CA THR A 10 15.65 -5.35 20.10
C THR A 10 15.56 -5.76 18.63
N ASP A 11 15.41 -7.06 18.34
CA ASP A 11 15.28 -7.57 16.98
C ASP A 11 14.04 -6.99 16.28
N ARG A 12 12.91 -6.89 17.01
CA ARG A 12 11.69 -6.24 16.51
C ARG A 12 11.90 -4.76 16.20
N GLN A 13 12.52 -4.00 17.11
CA GLN A 13 12.79 -2.58 16.87
C GLN A 13 13.68 -2.39 15.64
N ALA A 14 14.70 -3.23 15.46
CA ALA A 14 15.55 -3.21 14.28
C ALA A 14 14.77 -3.51 12.99
N HIS A 15 13.83 -4.47 13.04
CA HIS A 15 12.96 -4.81 11.91
C HIS A 15 12.01 -3.67 11.53
N ILE A 16 11.34 -3.06 12.50
CA ILE A 16 10.48 -1.87 12.25
C ILE A 16 11.30 -0.72 11.67
N GLN A 17 12.53 -0.50 12.15
CA GLN A 17 13.41 0.51 11.57
C GLN A 17 13.83 0.18 10.13
N LEU A 18 14.01 -1.09 9.79
CA LEU A 18 14.24 -1.51 8.41
C LEU A 18 13.03 -1.20 7.53
N ILE A 19 11.83 -1.54 7.98
CA ILE A 19 10.57 -1.25 7.29
C ILE A 19 10.38 0.25 7.09
N ASN A 20 10.61 1.07 8.14
CA ASN A 20 10.54 2.52 8.04
C ASN A 20 11.50 3.07 6.98
N ARG A 21 12.75 2.58 6.93
CA ARG A 21 13.70 3.00 5.87
C ARG A 21 13.19 2.67 4.46
N ARG A 22 12.52 1.53 4.28
CA ARG A 22 11.92 1.15 2.99
C ARG A 22 10.73 2.05 2.67
N LEU A 23 9.87 2.34 3.64
CA LEU A 23 8.72 3.23 3.47
C LEU A 23 9.15 4.67 3.15
N ASP A 24 10.17 5.17 3.83
CA ASP A 24 10.75 6.49 3.54
C ASP A 24 11.39 6.52 2.14
N ALA A 25 12.01 5.42 1.70
CA ALA A 25 12.54 5.29 0.34
C ALA A 25 11.42 5.29 -0.70
N VAL A 26 10.32 4.56 -0.46
CA VAL A 26 9.11 4.57 -1.31
C VAL A 26 8.61 6.00 -1.49
N ALA A 27 8.41 6.74 -0.38
CA ALA A 27 7.94 8.12 -0.44
C ALA A 27 8.92 9.05 -1.17
N ALA A 28 10.23 8.85 -1.03
CA ALA A 28 11.24 9.66 -1.69
C ALA A 28 11.32 9.46 -3.21
N MET A 29 10.91 8.29 -3.71
CA MET A 29 10.91 7.95 -5.15
C MET A 29 9.51 7.94 -5.78
N LEU A 30 8.49 8.35 -5.02
CA LEU A 30 7.10 8.31 -5.46
C LEU A 30 6.91 9.09 -6.76
N ASN A 31 6.41 8.41 -7.79
CA ASN A 31 6.15 8.97 -9.12
C ASN A 31 7.38 9.58 -9.81
N ASP A 32 8.60 9.20 -9.41
CA ASP A 32 9.82 9.62 -10.08
C ASP A 32 10.04 8.80 -11.36
N ASP A 33 10.26 9.47 -12.50
CA ASP A 33 10.54 8.85 -13.80
C ASP A 33 12.04 8.88 -14.16
N SER A 34 12.91 9.27 -13.22
CA SER A 34 14.36 9.30 -13.47
C SER A 34 14.92 7.92 -13.83
N TYR A 35 15.49 7.81 -15.02
CA TYR A 35 16.04 6.56 -15.54
C TYR A 35 17.11 5.98 -14.61
N GLN A 36 16.85 4.78 -14.12
CA GLN A 36 17.64 4.06 -13.13
C GLN A 36 17.56 2.55 -13.43
N PRO A 37 18.33 2.05 -14.41
CA PRO A 37 18.22 0.67 -14.85
C PRO A 37 18.54 -0.30 -13.71
N CYS A 38 17.76 -1.38 -13.63
CA CYS A 38 17.92 -2.43 -12.63
C CYS A 38 18.40 -3.72 -13.30
N GLU A 39 19.42 -4.35 -12.72
CA GLU A 39 19.85 -5.69 -13.08
C GLU A 39 19.44 -6.69 -12.00
N GLY A 40 19.00 -7.87 -12.41
CA GLY A 40 18.67 -8.97 -11.50
C GLY A 40 17.19 -9.26 -11.40
N LEU A 41 16.80 -9.86 -10.27
CA LEU A 41 15.43 -10.26 -9.99
C LEU A 41 14.70 -9.08 -9.34
N PHE A 42 13.43 -8.90 -9.72
CA PHE A 42 12.56 -7.92 -9.11
C PHE A 42 11.23 -8.54 -8.70
N LYS A 43 10.48 -7.81 -7.89
CA LYS A 43 9.10 -8.10 -7.50
C LYS A 43 8.22 -6.90 -7.75
N VAL A 44 6.97 -7.15 -8.14
CA VAL A 44 5.99 -6.09 -8.38
C VAL A 44 4.75 -6.39 -7.55
N GLY A 45 4.30 -5.40 -6.78
CA GLY A 45 3.00 -5.41 -6.11
C GLY A 45 2.13 -4.28 -6.64
N VAL A 46 0.87 -4.58 -6.89
CA VAL A 46 -0.17 -3.60 -7.25
C VAL A 46 -1.24 -3.63 -6.18
N ASP A 47 -1.46 -2.49 -5.53
CA ASP A 47 -2.51 -2.27 -4.54
C ASP A 47 -3.64 -1.45 -5.14
N LEU A 48 -4.87 -1.94 -5.01
CA LEU A 48 -6.08 -1.30 -5.53
C LEU A 48 -6.90 -0.77 -4.35
N GLY A 49 -6.47 0.38 -3.83
CA GLY A 49 -7.10 1.03 -2.70
C GLY A 49 -8.43 1.71 -3.05
N THR A 50 -9.16 2.12 -2.02
CA THR A 50 -10.39 2.91 -2.15
C THR A 50 -10.14 4.32 -2.71
N ALA A 51 -9.00 4.93 -2.39
CA ALA A 51 -8.71 6.33 -2.74
C ALA A 51 -7.52 6.48 -3.71
N ASP A 52 -6.74 5.44 -3.90
CA ASP A 52 -5.51 5.44 -4.69
C ASP A 52 -5.19 4.05 -5.22
N ILE A 53 -4.42 4.01 -6.31
CA ILE A 53 -3.80 2.79 -6.84
C ILE A 53 -2.30 2.96 -6.74
N GLN A 54 -1.61 1.96 -6.19
CA GLN A 54 -0.16 1.99 -6.00
C GLN A 54 0.53 0.79 -6.64
N THR A 55 1.58 1.04 -7.41
CA THR A 55 2.50 0.01 -7.91
C THR A 55 3.86 0.19 -7.24
N ILE A 56 4.37 -0.85 -6.58
CA ILE A 56 5.70 -0.87 -5.98
C ILE A 56 6.54 -1.98 -6.62
N VAL A 57 7.75 -1.60 -7.04
CA VAL A 57 8.76 -2.54 -7.53
C VAL A 57 9.88 -2.68 -6.50
N LEU A 58 10.21 -3.91 -6.13
CA LEU A 58 11.28 -4.27 -5.21
C LEU A 58 12.39 -5.03 -5.92
N ASP A 59 13.62 -4.92 -5.42
CA ASP A 59 14.72 -5.81 -5.79
C ASP A 59 14.62 -7.19 -5.09
N ALA A 60 15.61 -8.06 -5.31
CA ALA A 60 15.67 -9.41 -4.73
C ALA A 60 15.76 -9.42 -3.18
N ASP A 61 16.20 -8.32 -2.57
CA ASP A 61 16.37 -8.15 -1.12
C ASP A 61 15.21 -7.34 -0.51
N ASP A 62 14.10 -7.18 -1.25
CA ASP A 62 12.91 -6.42 -0.86
C ASP A 62 13.17 -4.91 -0.64
N ASN A 63 14.20 -4.34 -1.28
CA ASN A 63 14.40 -2.89 -1.29
C ASN A 63 13.57 -2.25 -2.42
N PRO A 64 12.83 -1.16 -2.14
CA PRO A 64 12.11 -0.43 -3.17
C PRO A 64 13.03 0.20 -4.20
N ILE A 65 12.71 0.00 -5.48
CA ILE A 65 13.46 0.54 -6.62
C ILE A 65 12.60 1.42 -7.54
N ALA A 66 11.27 1.27 -7.49
CA ALA A 66 10.33 2.20 -8.09
C ALA A 66 8.98 2.18 -7.34
N CYS A 67 8.29 3.31 -7.33
CA CYS A 67 6.92 3.41 -6.81
C CYS A 67 6.11 4.43 -7.61
N TYR A 68 4.88 4.07 -7.95
CA TYR A 68 3.93 4.95 -8.62
C TYR A 68 2.59 4.91 -7.89
N MET A 69 1.95 6.07 -7.82
CA MET A 69 0.65 6.24 -7.18
C MET A 69 -0.19 7.26 -7.92
N ASP A 70 -1.44 6.91 -8.15
CA ASP A 70 -2.46 7.80 -8.71
C ASP A 70 -3.67 7.80 -7.78
N TRP A 71 -4.16 9.00 -7.44
CA TRP A 71 -5.42 9.15 -6.71
C TRP A 71 -6.58 8.71 -7.61
N ALA A 72 -7.36 7.74 -7.13
CA ALA A 72 -8.45 7.16 -7.90
C ALA A 72 -9.51 6.58 -6.95
N ASP A 73 -10.76 6.99 -7.15
CA ASP A 73 -11.90 6.43 -6.41
C ASP A 73 -12.42 5.20 -7.16
N VAL A 74 -11.61 4.13 -7.14
CA VAL A 74 -11.82 2.94 -7.97
C VAL A 74 -12.53 1.82 -7.23
N VAL A 75 -12.38 1.72 -5.91
CA VAL A 75 -13.06 0.72 -5.07
C VAL A 75 -14.03 1.44 -4.14
N ARG A 76 -15.31 1.09 -4.19
CA ARG A 76 -16.32 1.55 -3.22
C ARG A 76 -17.07 0.35 -2.67
N ASP A 77 -17.09 0.21 -1.35
CA ASP A 77 -17.77 -0.90 -0.65
C ASP A 77 -17.36 -2.29 -1.19
N GLY A 78 -16.07 -2.48 -1.49
CA GLY A 78 -15.54 -3.72 -2.05
C GLY A 78 -15.84 -3.97 -3.53
N VAL A 79 -16.41 -2.98 -4.24
CA VAL A 79 -16.72 -3.06 -5.67
C VAL A 79 -15.82 -2.12 -6.46
N VAL A 80 -15.19 -2.63 -7.52
CA VAL A 80 -14.47 -1.79 -8.47
C VAL A 80 -15.48 -1.03 -9.34
N VAL A 81 -15.65 0.26 -9.07
CA VAL A 81 -16.67 1.12 -9.72
C VAL A 81 -16.22 1.66 -11.07
N ASP A 82 -14.91 1.82 -11.28
CA ASP A 82 -14.32 2.19 -12.57
C ASP A 82 -13.23 1.19 -12.97
N TYR A 83 -13.68 0.02 -13.42
CA TYR A 83 -12.80 -1.08 -13.80
C TYR A 83 -11.84 -0.70 -14.94
N PHE A 84 -12.34 0.01 -15.96
CA PHE A 84 -11.52 0.41 -17.09
C PHE A 84 -10.51 1.50 -16.72
N GLY A 85 -10.93 2.50 -15.95
CA GLY A 85 -10.03 3.53 -15.44
C GLY A 85 -8.93 2.93 -14.54
N ALA A 86 -9.30 2.03 -13.62
CA ALA A 86 -8.34 1.33 -12.78
C ALA A 86 -7.30 0.55 -13.60
N ALA A 87 -7.73 -0.23 -14.60
CA ALA A 87 -6.83 -0.99 -15.46
C ALA A 87 -5.91 -0.09 -16.30
N GLN A 88 -6.38 1.09 -16.72
CA GLN A 88 -5.56 2.08 -17.41
C GLN A 88 -4.49 2.69 -16.50
N ILE A 89 -4.85 3.04 -15.27
CA ILE A 89 -3.91 3.55 -14.27
C ILE A 89 -2.82 2.52 -13.99
N VAL A 90 -3.19 1.28 -13.67
CA VAL A 90 -2.23 0.19 -13.42
C VAL A 90 -1.28 0.02 -14.61
N ARG A 91 -1.82 -0.01 -15.84
CA ARG A 91 -1.02 -0.14 -17.06
C ARG A 91 -0.01 1.00 -17.23
N GLU A 92 -0.41 2.23 -16.94
CA GLU A 92 0.47 3.39 -17.05
C GLU A 92 1.56 3.37 -15.98
N GLN A 93 1.23 3.03 -14.73
CA GLN A 93 2.21 2.88 -13.66
C GLN A 93 3.26 1.80 -13.99
N LEU A 94 2.83 0.66 -14.51
CA LEU A 94 3.73 -0.42 -14.94
C LEU A 94 4.60 -0.04 -16.14
N ARG A 95 4.06 0.73 -17.09
CA ARG A 95 4.83 1.27 -18.23
C ARG A 95 5.94 2.19 -17.72
N ARG A 96 5.61 3.14 -16.85
CA ARG A 96 6.57 4.06 -16.24
C ARG A 96 7.65 3.30 -15.46
N ALA A 97 7.26 2.31 -14.66
CA ALA A 97 8.21 1.46 -13.94
C ALA A 97 9.15 0.70 -14.88
N SER A 98 8.61 0.13 -15.96
CA SER A 98 9.39 -0.61 -16.97
C SER A 98 10.40 0.30 -17.67
N GLU A 99 10.01 1.53 -18.01
CA GLU A 99 10.89 2.52 -18.65
C GLU A 99 11.96 3.05 -17.70
N ARG A 100 11.58 3.38 -16.46
CA ARG A 100 12.51 3.84 -15.42
C ARG A 100 13.61 2.80 -15.18
N LEU A 101 13.22 1.53 -15.05
CA LEU A 101 14.11 0.45 -14.62
C LEU A 101 14.73 -0.34 -15.78
N GLU A 102 14.34 -0.07 -17.03
CA GLU A 102 14.75 -0.83 -18.22
C GLU A 102 14.46 -2.35 -18.11
N ILE A 103 13.27 -2.68 -17.62
CA ILE A 103 12.81 -4.07 -17.42
C ILE A 103 11.51 -4.34 -18.16
N THR A 104 11.18 -5.62 -18.32
CA THR A 104 9.86 -6.06 -18.80
C THR A 104 9.09 -6.66 -17.63
N ILE A 105 7.99 -6.02 -17.23
CA ILE A 105 7.10 -6.53 -16.18
C ILE A 105 6.01 -7.38 -16.82
N GLU A 106 6.01 -8.68 -16.54
CA GLU A 106 5.00 -9.62 -17.05
C GLU A 106 4.05 -10.11 -15.94
N LYS A 107 4.47 -9.98 -14.68
CA LYS A 107 3.81 -10.57 -13.50
C LYS A 107 3.80 -9.59 -12.34
N ALA A 108 2.71 -9.57 -11.58
CA ALA A 108 2.59 -8.79 -10.35
C ALA A 108 1.70 -9.49 -9.31
N ALA A 109 2.08 -9.35 -8.04
CA ALA A 109 1.21 -9.69 -6.93
C ALA A 109 0.16 -8.59 -6.73
N THR A 110 -1.01 -8.96 -6.23
CA THR A 110 -2.03 -7.97 -5.83
C THR A 110 -2.76 -8.44 -4.58
N SER A 111 -3.55 -7.55 -4.00
CA SER A 111 -4.29 -7.77 -2.77
C SER A 111 -5.79 -7.76 -2.97
N PHE A 112 -6.52 -8.11 -1.93
CA PHE A 112 -7.95 -7.85 -1.85
C PHE A 112 -8.33 -7.39 -0.44
N PRO A 113 -9.29 -6.46 -0.31
CA PRO A 113 -9.83 -6.07 0.98
C PRO A 113 -10.49 -7.26 1.70
N PRO A 114 -10.45 -7.32 3.04
CA PRO A 114 -11.13 -8.37 3.77
C PRO A 114 -12.63 -8.42 3.46
N GLY A 115 -13.21 -9.63 3.47
CA GLY A 115 -14.63 -9.82 3.18
C GLY A 115 -15.05 -9.64 1.70
N THR A 116 -14.11 -9.37 0.79
CA THR A 116 -14.36 -9.26 -0.65
C THR A 116 -13.85 -10.48 -1.42
N GLU A 117 -14.31 -10.63 -2.67
CA GLU A 117 -13.84 -11.70 -3.57
C GLU A 117 -12.45 -11.34 -4.16
N PRO A 118 -11.42 -12.19 -3.98
CA PRO A 118 -10.06 -11.90 -4.46
C PRO A 118 -9.95 -11.57 -5.96
N GLN A 119 -10.86 -12.13 -6.77
CA GLN A 119 -10.85 -11.97 -8.22
C GLN A 119 -11.14 -10.53 -8.67
N ILE A 120 -11.74 -9.71 -7.81
CA ILE A 120 -12.08 -8.31 -8.14
C ILE A 120 -10.81 -7.53 -8.49
N SER A 121 -9.78 -7.63 -7.64
CA SER A 121 -8.49 -6.98 -7.86
C SER A 121 -7.69 -7.65 -8.98
N ALA A 122 -7.69 -8.99 -9.00
CA ALA A 122 -6.97 -9.76 -9.99
C ALA A 122 -7.39 -9.39 -11.42
N ASN A 123 -8.70 -9.28 -11.66
CA ASN A 123 -9.24 -8.92 -12.97
C ASN A 123 -8.75 -7.55 -13.45
N VAL A 124 -8.58 -6.56 -12.56
CA VAL A 124 -8.11 -5.22 -12.93
C VAL A 124 -6.65 -5.28 -13.40
N VAL A 125 -5.80 -6.00 -12.64
CA VAL A 125 -4.38 -6.17 -12.96
C VAL A 125 -4.21 -6.98 -14.26
N GLU A 126 -5.00 -8.04 -14.45
CA GLU A 126 -5.00 -8.82 -15.69
C GLU A 126 -5.46 -8.00 -16.90
N ALA A 127 -6.46 -7.12 -16.75
CA ALA A 127 -6.87 -6.20 -17.80
C ALA A 127 -5.81 -5.12 -18.12
N ALA A 128 -4.85 -4.88 -17.22
CA ALA A 128 -3.67 -4.07 -17.52
C ALA A 128 -2.65 -4.79 -18.41
N GLY A 129 -2.83 -6.10 -18.66
CA GLY A 129 -1.95 -6.93 -19.49
C GLY A 129 -0.87 -7.68 -18.70
N ILE A 130 -1.05 -7.83 -17.39
CA ILE A 130 -0.10 -8.49 -16.47
C ILE A 130 -0.70 -9.77 -15.90
N GLU A 131 0.09 -10.83 -15.80
CA GLU A 131 -0.33 -12.06 -15.12
C GLU A 131 -0.29 -11.86 -13.59
N VAL A 132 -1.41 -12.13 -12.92
CA VAL A 132 -1.45 -12.13 -11.45
C VAL A 132 -0.88 -13.44 -10.93
N CYS A 133 0.21 -13.31 -10.19
CA CYS A 133 1.04 -14.44 -9.76
C CYS A 133 0.93 -14.76 -8.27
N ASP A 134 0.36 -13.83 -7.49
CA ASP A 134 -0.02 -14.07 -6.10
C ASP A 134 -1.21 -13.17 -5.72
N LEU A 135 -2.05 -13.67 -4.82
CA LEU A 135 -3.19 -12.98 -4.25
C LEU A 135 -3.16 -13.16 -2.74
N ILE A 136 -3.16 -12.04 -2.02
CA ILE A 136 -3.07 -12.04 -0.55
C ILE A 136 -4.07 -11.04 0.02
N ASP A 137 -4.72 -11.38 1.13
CA ASP A 137 -5.52 -10.37 1.83
C ASP A 137 -4.60 -9.30 2.44
N GLU A 138 -5.04 -8.05 2.38
CA GLU A 138 -4.29 -6.90 2.86
C GLU A 138 -3.71 -7.07 4.27
N PRO A 139 -4.47 -7.48 5.31
CA PRO A 139 -3.92 -7.62 6.64
C PRO A 139 -2.88 -8.75 6.76
N SER A 140 -3.04 -9.87 6.04
CA SER A 140 -2.03 -10.93 6.01
C SER A 140 -0.73 -10.47 5.36
N SER A 141 -0.81 -9.62 4.33
CA SER A 141 0.39 -9.05 3.71
C SER A 141 1.19 -8.22 4.72
N VAL A 142 0.52 -7.33 5.46
CA VAL A 142 1.12 -6.47 6.48
C VAL A 142 1.66 -7.30 7.64
N ALA A 143 0.90 -8.28 8.13
CA ALA A 143 1.35 -9.18 9.18
C ALA A 143 2.61 -9.95 8.78
N ARG A 144 2.69 -10.40 7.52
CA ARG A 144 3.87 -11.09 6.98
C ARG A 144 5.08 -10.17 6.86
N LEU A 145 4.91 -8.96 6.34
CA LEU A 145 6.00 -7.98 6.24
C LEU A 145 6.57 -7.63 7.63
N LEU A 146 5.69 -7.45 8.62
CA LEU A 146 6.06 -7.13 10.00
C LEU A 146 6.57 -8.33 10.81
N GLU A 147 6.55 -9.54 10.25
CA GLU A 147 6.81 -10.80 10.96
C GLU A 147 5.93 -10.96 12.22
N LEU A 148 4.71 -10.44 12.18
CA LEU A 148 3.81 -10.30 13.32
C LEU A 148 3.20 -11.65 13.70
N GLN A 149 3.62 -12.20 14.85
CA GLN A 149 3.07 -13.46 15.37
C GLN A 149 1.77 -13.30 16.15
N GLN A 150 1.61 -12.19 16.87
CA GLN A 150 0.48 -11.92 17.75
C GLN A 150 0.24 -10.41 17.81
N GLY A 151 -0.99 -9.96 17.58
CA GLY A 151 -1.33 -8.53 17.63
C GLY A 151 -2.59 -8.24 16.83
N ALA A 152 -2.77 -6.98 16.41
CA ALA A 152 -3.71 -6.64 15.37
C ALA A 152 -3.10 -5.67 14.36
N VAL A 153 -3.60 -5.73 13.13
CA VAL A 153 -3.37 -4.72 12.10
C VAL A 153 -4.66 -3.92 11.97
N VAL A 154 -4.56 -2.59 11.99
CA VAL A 154 -5.68 -1.68 11.79
C VAL A 154 -5.38 -0.80 10.59
N ASP A 155 -6.14 -0.98 9.52
CA ASP A 155 -6.04 -0.18 8.30
C ASP A 155 -7.11 0.91 8.32
N VAL A 156 -6.68 2.17 8.40
CA VAL A 156 -7.58 3.32 8.28
C VAL A 156 -7.42 3.92 6.90
N GLY A 157 -8.21 3.40 5.96
CA GLY A 157 -8.22 3.80 4.57
C GLY A 157 -9.07 5.04 4.28
N GLY A 158 -9.37 5.25 3.00
CA GLY A 158 -10.23 6.35 2.54
C GLY A 158 -11.70 6.15 2.93
N GLY A 159 -12.26 4.96 2.66
CA GLY A 159 -13.67 4.65 2.91
C GLY A 159 -13.92 3.79 4.14
N THR A 160 -12.95 2.95 4.52
CA THR A 160 -13.12 1.89 5.53
C THR A 160 -12.05 1.95 6.61
N THR A 161 -12.40 1.38 7.77
CA THR A 161 -11.48 1.13 8.88
C THR A 161 -11.55 -0.36 9.18
N GLY A 162 -10.50 -1.08 8.81
CA GLY A 162 -10.41 -2.52 9.00
C GLY A 162 -9.60 -2.87 10.23
N THR A 163 -10.03 -3.90 10.97
CA THR A 163 -9.30 -4.48 12.09
C THR A 163 -9.11 -5.97 11.88
N ALA A 164 -7.86 -6.41 11.75
CA ALA A 164 -7.51 -7.81 11.63
C ALA A 164 -6.71 -8.29 12.85
N ILE A 165 -7.20 -9.34 13.52
CA ILE A 165 -6.54 -9.97 14.66
C ILE A 165 -5.58 -11.04 14.16
N ILE A 166 -4.31 -10.93 14.55
CA ILE A 166 -3.25 -11.86 14.16
C ILE A 166 -2.93 -12.80 15.33
N LYS A 167 -2.98 -14.11 15.08
CA LYS A 167 -2.49 -15.15 16.02
C LYS A 167 -1.72 -16.23 15.28
N GLY A 168 -0.50 -16.51 15.75
CA GLY A 168 0.40 -17.47 15.09
C GLY A 168 0.80 -17.05 13.67
N GLY A 169 0.86 -15.73 13.41
CA GLY A 169 1.17 -15.20 12.08
C GLY A 169 0.03 -15.29 11.06
N GLN A 170 -1.19 -15.60 11.51
CA GLN A 170 -2.37 -15.71 10.65
C GLN A 170 -3.50 -14.81 11.14
N VAL A 171 -4.28 -14.27 10.21
CA VAL A 171 -5.53 -13.57 10.52
C VAL A 171 -6.55 -14.57 11.06
N VAL A 172 -7.04 -14.35 12.28
CA VAL A 172 -8.05 -15.23 12.93
C VAL A 172 -9.42 -14.58 13.07
N ALA A 173 -9.50 -13.26 12.92
CA ALA A 173 -10.72 -12.48 12.88
C ALA A 173 -10.41 -11.20 12.09
N SER A 174 -11.37 -10.74 11.29
CA SER A 174 -11.30 -9.49 10.56
C SER A 174 -12.67 -8.85 10.56
N GLU A 175 -12.75 -7.56 10.85
CA GLU A 175 -13.97 -6.76 10.84
C GLU A 175 -13.66 -5.45 10.13
N ASP A 176 -14.61 -4.96 9.32
CA ASP A 176 -14.49 -3.72 8.56
C ASP A 176 -15.69 -2.82 8.81
N ASP A 177 -15.42 -1.56 9.19
CA ASP A 177 -16.43 -0.53 9.28
C ASP A 177 -16.37 0.42 8.10
N PRO A 178 -17.52 0.90 7.59
CA PRO A 178 -17.58 1.89 6.53
C PRO A 178 -17.29 3.29 7.07
N THR A 179 -16.09 3.51 7.61
CA THR A 179 -15.59 4.81 8.06
C THR A 179 -14.11 4.99 7.74
N GLY A 180 -13.69 6.17 7.31
CA GLY A 180 -12.30 6.41 6.94
C GLY A 180 -12.00 7.88 6.70
N GLY A 181 -10.94 8.16 5.94
CA GLY A 181 -10.53 9.51 5.56
C GLY A 181 -11.63 10.35 4.89
N ARG A 182 -12.60 9.72 4.21
CA ARG A 182 -13.77 10.39 3.60
C ARG A 182 -14.64 11.08 4.64
N HIS A 183 -14.84 10.49 5.82
CA HIS A 183 -15.62 11.12 6.90
C HIS A 183 -14.90 12.30 7.55
N ILE A 184 -13.57 12.28 7.58
CA ILE A 184 -12.76 13.43 7.97
C ILE A 184 -12.99 14.57 6.98
N THR A 185 -12.87 14.28 5.68
CA THR A 185 -13.08 15.26 4.61
C THR A 185 -14.49 15.85 4.61
N LEU A 186 -15.52 15.03 4.81
CA LEU A 186 -16.91 15.49 4.92
C LEU A 186 -17.12 16.40 6.14
N SER A 187 -16.47 16.10 7.26
CA SER A 187 -16.53 16.93 8.47
C SER A 187 -15.87 18.30 8.24
N LEU A 188 -14.74 18.34 7.52
CA LEU A 188 -14.09 19.58 7.10
C LEU A 188 -14.94 20.37 6.11
N ALA A 189 -15.50 19.71 5.10
CA ALA A 189 -16.40 20.33 4.12
C ALA A 189 -17.61 20.99 4.79
N GLY A 190 -18.23 20.30 5.75
CA GLY A 190 -19.34 20.84 6.54
C GLY A 190 -18.94 22.03 7.40
N HIS A 191 -17.75 22.00 8.01
CA HIS A 191 -17.23 23.09 8.84
C HIS A 191 -16.90 24.35 8.01
N PHE A 192 -16.09 24.18 6.95
CA PHE A 192 -15.63 25.28 6.12
C PHE A 192 -16.66 25.73 5.07
N LYS A 193 -17.72 24.94 4.85
CA LYS A 193 -18.76 25.17 3.83
C LYS A 193 -18.19 25.23 2.41
N VAL A 194 -17.27 24.32 2.13
CA VAL A 194 -16.60 24.17 0.83
C VAL A 194 -16.99 22.83 0.18
N PRO A 195 -16.82 22.67 -1.13
CA PRO A 195 -16.98 21.37 -1.80
C PRO A 195 -16.05 20.29 -1.21
N TYR A 196 -16.39 19.02 -1.46
CA TYR A 196 -15.63 17.88 -0.94
C TYR A 196 -14.16 17.93 -1.38
N GLU A 197 -13.93 18.26 -2.64
CA GLU A 197 -12.61 18.29 -3.27
C GLU A 197 -11.72 19.36 -2.61
N GLU A 198 -12.27 20.54 -2.34
CA GLU A 198 -11.57 21.61 -1.63
C GLU A 198 -11.27 21.22 -0.17
N ALA A 199 -12.20 20.52 0.50
CA ALA A 199 -11.96 20.00 1.84
C ALA A 199 -10.88 18.91 1.87
N GLU A 200 -10.77 18.09 0.83
CA GLU A 200 -9.70 17.09 0.68
C GLU A 200 -8.35 17.78 0.53
N GLU A 201 -8.27 18.83 -0.29
CA GLU A 201 -7.07 19.64 -0.41
C GLU A 201 -6.65 20.27 0.92
N ILE A 202 -7.61 20.77 1.71
CA ILE A 202 -7.33 21.28 3.07
C ILE A 202 -6.76 20.16 3.96
N LYS A 203 -7.36 18.96 3.94
CA LYS A 203 -6.91 17.81 4.73
C LYS A 203 -5.47 17.40 4.38
N LEU A 204 -5.14 17.36 3.09
CA LEU A 204 -3.84 16.90 2.59
C LEU A 204 -2.74 17.96 2.75
N ASN A 205 -3.03 19.23 2.43
CA ASN A 205 -2.01 20.28 2.33
C ASN A 205 -1.90 21.17 3.58
N HIS A 206 -2.95 21.22 4.41
CA HIS A 206 -3.00 22.09 5.59
C HIS A 206 -3.41 21.36 6.88
N PRO A 207 -2.76 20.23 7.26
CA PRO A 207 -3.17 19.44 8.41
C PRO A 207 -2.66 20.04 9.75
N GLY A 208 -2.89 21.34 9.97
CA GLY A 208 -2.54 22.02 11.20
C GLY A 208 -3.40 21.58 12.40
N ARG A 209 -3.07 22.11 13.60
CA ARG A 209 -3.83 21.84 14.84
C ARG A 209 -5.33 22.13 14.71
N ASP A 210 -5.70 23.11 13.90
CA ASP A 210 -7.10 23.50 13.71
C ASP A 210 -7.88 22.40 12.98
N VAL A 211 -7.30 21.79 11.95
CA VAL A 211 -7.90 20.64 11.24
C VAL A 211 -8.08 19.47 12.19
N LEU A 212 -7.03 19.10 12.94
CA LEU A 212 -7.09 17.97 13.87
C LEU A 212 -8.20 18.16 14.92
N SER A 213 -8.31 19.35 15.52
CA SER A 213 -9.30 19.60 16.57
C SER A 213 -10.74 19.47 16.06
N LEU A 214 -10.97 19.79 14.78
CA LEU A 214 -12.28 19.65 14.14
C LEU A 214 -12.63 18.18 13.85
N VAL A 215 -11.63 17.36 13.53
CA VAL A 215 -11.85 15.97 13.06
C VAL A 215 -11.53 14.92 14.11
N ALA A 216 -10.97 15.30 15.26
CA ALA A 216 -10.69 14.42 16.38
C ALA A 216 -11.90 13.56 16.81
N PRO A 217 -13.15 14.07 16.83
CA PRO A 217 -14.32 13.23 17.12
C PRO A 217 -14.53 12.09 16.11
N VAL A 218 -14.18 12.31 14.84
CA VAL A 218 -14.28 11.30 13.78
C VAL A 218 -13.22 10.21 13.98
N ILE A 219 -11.98 10.61 14.29
CA ILE A 219 -10.88 9.69 14.59
C ILE A 219 -11.17 8.91 15.87
N LEU A 220 -11.75 9.54 16.89
CA LEU A 220 -12.14 8.89 18.14
C LEU A 220 -13.20 7.82 17.88
N ARG A 221 -14.16 8.06 16.98
CA ARG A 221 -15.14 7.04 16.59
C ARG A 221 -14.49 5.84 15.90
N MET A 222 -13.47 6.06 15.06
CA MET A 222 -12.69 4.96 14.47
C MET A 222 -11.98 4.14 15.57
N ALA A 223 -11.36 4.81 16.54
CA ALA A 223 -10.69 4.13 17.65
C ALA A 223 -11.68 3.34 18.54
N ASP A 224 -12.88 3.86 18.77
CA ASP A 224 -13.96 3.20 19.52
C ASP A 224 -14.46 1.93 18.80
N LEU A 225 -14.62 1.97 17.48
CA LEU A 225 -14.95 0.77 16.69
C LEU A 225 -13.86 -0.30 16.78
N VAL A 226 -12.59 0.11 16.64
CA VAL A 226 -11.44 -0.79 16.82
C VAL A 226 -11.45 -1.40 18.23
N LYS A 227 -11.82 -0.62 19.26
CA LYS A 227 -11.96 -1.10 20.64
C LYS A 227 -13.01 -2.21 20.77
N GLU A 228 -14.14 -2.07 20.08
CA GLU A 228 -15.19 -3.09 20.00
C GLU A 228 -14.65 -4.38 19.34
N HIS A 229 -13.96 -4.26 18.20
CA HIS A 229 -13.38 -5.39 17.47
C HIS A 229 -12.35 -6.18 18.29
N ILE A 230 -11.53 -5.49 19.07
CA ILE A 230 -10.45 -6.14 19.84
C ILE A 230 -10.91 -6.69 21.20
N ALA A 231 -12.12 -6.37 21.68
CA ALA A 231 -12.57 -6.67 23.04
C ALA A 231 -12.47 -8.16 23.41
N GLY A 232 -12.80 -9.06 22.47
CA GLY A 232 -12.71 -10.52 22.65
C GLY A 232 -11.31 -11.12 22.46
N HIS A 233 -10.34 -10.33 21.98
CA HIS A 233 -9.02 -10.80 21.57
C HIS A 233 -7.88 -10.23 22.41
N SER A 234 -8.04 -9.02 22.94
CA SER A 234 -7.08 -8.31 23.80
C SER A 234 -5.63 -8.33 23.26
N PRO A 235 -5.40 -7.86 22.02
CA PRO A 235 -4.05 -7.74 21.48
C PRO A 235 -3.23 -6.79 22.35
N ARG A 236 -1.94 -7.10 22.53
CA ARG A 236 -1.02 -6.21 23.25
C ARG A 236 -0.50 -5.07 22.37
N GLU A 237 -0.47 -5.31 21.06
CA GLU A 237 0.15 -4.43 20.08
C GLU A 237 -0.82 -4.30 18.89
N ILE A 238 -1.00 -3.06 18.44
CA ILE A 238 -1.77 -2.71 17.25
C ILE A 238 -0.86 -1.95 16.29
N TYR A 239 -0.82 -2.41 15.05
CA TYR A 239 -0.09 -1.77 13.96
C TYR A 239 -1.07 -0.97 13.11
N LEU A 240 -0.90 0.35 13.09
CA LEU A 240 -1.69 1.25 12.26
C LEU A 240 -1.10 1.35 10.85
N THR A 241 -1.96 1.23 9.85
CA THR A 241 -1.66 1.42 8.42
C THR A 241 -2.78 2.23 7.76
N GLY A 242 -2.58 2.65 6.51
CA GLY A 242 -3.57 3.36 5.72
C GLY A 242 -3.35 4.87 5.66
N GLY A 243 -3.83 5.49 4.57
CA GLY A 243 -3.59 6.90 4.28
C GLY A 243 -4.14 7.88 5.31
N CYS A 244 -5.23 7.52 5.98
CA CYS A 244 -5.84 8.37 7.01
C CYS A 244 -4.90 8.56 8.21
N CYS A 245 -4.10 7.55 8.54
CA CYS A 245 -3.13 7.60 9.64
C CYS A 245 -2.01 8.62 9.42
N ALA A 246 -1.81 9.11 8.20
CA ALA A 246 -0.81 10.14 7.89
C ALA A 246 -1.19 11.52 8.46
N LEU A 247 -2.42 11.71 8.95
CA LEU A 247 -2.81 12.95 9.61
C LEU A 247 -1.95 13.20 10.87
N PRO A 248 -1.35 14.39 11.05
CA PRO A 248 -0.54 14.72 12.21
C PRO A 248 -1.30 14.51 13.53
N ASN A 249 -0.66 13.80 14.46
CA ASN A 249 -1.22 13.40 15.75
C ASN A 249 -2.46 12.47 15.67
N PHE A 250 -2.60 11.70 14.59
CA PHE A 250 -3.59 10.61 14.51
C PHE A 250 -3.36 9.53 15.58
N ALA A 251 -2.15 8.94 15.61
CA ALA A 251 -1.82 7.84 16.53
C ALA A 251 -2.03 8.17 18.02
N PRO A 252 -1.68 9.37 18.54
CA PRO A 252 -1.99 9.76 19.91
C PRO A 252 -3.48 9.69 20.30
N ILE A 253 -4.42 9.92 19.37
CA ILE A 253 -5.85 9.78 19.64
C ILE A 253 -6.19 8.29 19.87
N PHE A 254 -5.66 7.41 19.02
CA PHE A 254 -5.79 5.96 19.19
C PHE A 254 -5.16 5.47 20.49
N THR A 255 -3.95 5.95 20.84
CA THR A 255 -3.28 5.60 22.10
C THR A 255 -4.09 6.02 23.33
N ALA A 256 -4.76 7.18 23.27
CA ALA A 256 -5.57 7.67 24.38
C ALA A 256 -6.85 6.84 24.59
N GLU A 257 -7.47 6.39 23.50
CA GLU A 257 -8.71 5.60 23.56
C GLU A 257 -8.47 4.11 23.86
N LEU A 258 -7.43 3.52 23.26
CA LEU A 258 -7.07 2.10 23.38
C LEU A 258 -6.07 1.88 24.53
N THR A 259 -6.48 2.25 25.74
CA THR A 259 -5.61 2.18 26.92
C THR A 259 -5.13 0.76 27.20
N GLY A 260 -3.82 0.59 27.43
CA GLY A 260 -3.22 -0.71 27.72
C GLY A 260 -2.80 -1.52 26.48
N VAL A 261 -2.87 -0.89 25.29
CA VAL A 261 -2.39 -1.45 24.02
C VAL A 261 -1.28 -0.57 23.46
N ASP A 262 -0.20 -1.17 23.01
CA ASP A 262 0.90 -0.47 22.35
C ASP A 262 0.51 -0.18 20.89
N ILE A 263 0.26 1.09 20.60
CA ILE A 263 -0.03 1.56 19.23
C ILE A 263 1.28 1.83 18.51
N ILE A 264 1.51 1.11 17.42
CA ILE A 264 2.72 1.19 16.59
C ILE A 264 2.29 1.67 15.21
N MET A 265 2.91 2.75 14.71
CA MET A 265 2.64 3.28 13.39
C MET A 265 3.97 3.41 12.64
N PRO A 266 4.25 2.54 11.65
CA PRO A 266 5.40 2.70 10.77
C PRO A 266 5.37 4.06 10.03
N SER A 267 6.52 4.49 9.52
CA SER A 267 6.59 5.72 8.72
C SER A 267 5.79 5.57 7.42
N GLN A 268 5.29 6.67 6.86
CA GLN A 268 4.51 6.66 5.62
C GLN A 268 3.39 5.60 5.58
N PRO A 269 2.41 5.64 6.50
CA PRO A 269 1.41 4.57 6.66
C PRO A 269 0.56 4.32 5.40
N LEU A 270 0.47 5.29 4.48
CA LEU A 270 -0.17 5.12 3.16
C LEU A 270 0.51 4.05 2.28
N HIS A 271 1.81 3.82 2.46
CA HIS A 271 2.60 2.93 1.60
C HIS A 271 2.87 1.56 2.24
N LEU A 272 2.42 1.33 3.48
CA LEU A 272 2.73 0.10 4.21
C LEU A 272 2.04 -1.12 3.61
N THR A 273 0.74 -1.05 3.34
CA THR A 273 -0.01 -2.14 2.68
C THR A 273 0.55 -2.39 1.25
N PRO A 274 0.72 -1.39 0.37
CA PRO A 274 1.37 -1.57 -0.93
C PRO A 274 2.76 -2.24 -0.87
N LEU A 275 3.61 -1.80 0.07
CA LEU A 275 4.95 -2.38 0.24
C LEU A 275 4.85 -3.84 0.68
N ALA A 276 3.92 -4.14 1.58
CA ALA A 276 3.69 -5.48 2.08
C ALA A 276 3.21 -6.43 0.99
N ILE A 277 2.35 -5.97 0.08
CA ILE A 277 1.88 -6.73 -1.08
C ILE A 277 3.05 -7.08 -2.02
N ALA A 278 3.88 -6.09 -2.36
CA ALA A 278 5.04 -6.32 -3.21
C ALA A 278 6.06 -7.30 -2.58
N ALA A 279 6.21 -7.25 -1.25
CA ALA A 279 7.09 -8.12 -0.48
C ALA A 279 6.47 -9.49 -0.14
N ALA A 280 5.16 -9.67 -0.33
CA ALA A 280 4.44 -10.87 0.06
C ALA A 280 4.84 -12.10 -0.75
N TYR A 281 5.42 -11.95 -1.94
CA TYR A 281 5.83 -13.11 -2.72
C TYR A 281 7.18 -13.70 -2.29
N GLY A 282 7.30 -15.02 -2.39
CA GLY A 282 8.56 -15.75 -2.20
C GLY A 282 9.66 -15.31 -3.18
N ARG A 283 10.89 -15.81 -2.99
CA ARG A 283 12.08 -15.45 -3.81
C ARG A 283 12.01 -15.90 -5.29
N THR A 284 10.86 -16.38 -5.77
CA THR A 284 10.66 -16.75 -7.17
C THR A 284 10.45 -15.47 -7.99
N ALA A 285 11.51 -15.07 -8.67
CA ALA A 285 11.64 -13.85 -9.47
C ALA A 285 10.50 -13.57 -10.45
N TYR A 286 10.13 -12.31 -10.56
CA TYR A 286 9.39 -11.79 -11.70
C TYR A 286 10.41 -11.15 -12.65
N GLY A 287 10.56 -11.74 -13.83
CA GLY A 287 11.40 -11.21 -14.91
C GLY A 287 12.92 -11.40 -14.76
N LYS A 288 13.59 -11.52 -15.90
CA LYS A 288 15.04 -11.27 -16.03
C LYS A 288 15.19 -9.92 -16.71
N ALA A 289 16.10 -9.08 -16.25
CA ALA A 289 16.50 -7.87 -16.96
C ALA A 289 16.87 -8.23 -18.42
N SER A 290 16.25 -7.55 -19.38
CA SER A 290 16.41 -7.79 -20.80
C SER A 290 17.76 -7.23 -21.29
N PHE A 291 18.71 -8.12 -21.59
CA PHE A 291 19.86 -7.79 -22.42
C PHE A 291 19.82 -8.60 -23.73
N GLU A 292 19.27 -8.01 -24.78
CA GLU A 292 19.68 -8.33 -26.16
C GLU A 292 20.07 -7.03 -26.87
N LYS A 293 21.36 -6.68 -26.81
CA LYS A 293 21.94 -5.76 -27.80
C LYS A 293 21.95 -6.45 -29.16
N THR A 294 20.87 -6.36 -29.93
CA THR A 294 20.94 -6.68 -31.35
C THR A 294 21.78 -5.62 -32.04
N SER A 295 23.04 -5.96 -32.29
CA SER A 295 23.97 -5.14 -33.04
C SER A 295 23.52 -5.18 -34.51
N PHE A 296 22.77 -4.16 -34.96
CA PHE A 296 22.57 -3.97 -36.38
C PHE A 296 23.86 -3.41 -36.99
N GLU A 297 24.73 -4.31 -37.43
CA GLU A 297 25.76 -3.97 -38.40
C GLU A 297 25.11 -3.42 -39.67
N LYS A 298 25.49 -2.19 -40.01
CA LYS A 298 25.26 -1.60 -41.32
C LYS A 298 26.01 -2.43 -42.36
N THR A 299 25.30 -3.23 -43.14
CA THR A 299 25.75 -3.59 -44.50
C THR A 299 24.86 -2.90 -45.52
N SER A 300 25.38 -1.77 -45.98
CA SER A 300 25.02 -1.13 -47.24
C SER A 300 25.23 -2.10 -48.40
N THR A 301 24.17 -2.43 -49.11
CA THR A 301 24.27 -2.86 -50.51
C THR A 301 23.13 -2.22 -51.29
N MET A 302 23.52 -1.31 -52.19
CA MET A 302 22.62 -0.74 -53.19
C MET A 302 22.05 -1.84 -54.06
N HIS A 303 20.74 -1.80 -54.31
CA HIS A 303 20.18 -2.35 -55.54
C HIS A 303 19.11 -1.41 -56.09
N SER A 304 19.49 -0.74 -57.17
CA SER A 304 18.60 -0.11 -58.14
C SER A 304 17.74 -1.18 -58.84
N GLY A 305 16.42 -0.99 -58.89
CA GLY A 305 15.53 -1.93 -59.58
C GLY A 305 14.12 -1.38 -59.79
N GLN A 306 13.99 -0.60 -60.86
CA GLN A 306 12.80 -0.27 -61.66
C GLN A 306 11.43 -0.87 -61.25
N TYR A 307 10.48 0.02 -60.97
CA TYR A 307 9.04 -0.27 -61.06
C TYR A 307 8.55 -0.06 -62.51
N ARG A 308 7.83 -1.05 -63.03
CA ARG A 308 6.80 -0.91 -64.07
C ARG A 308 5.46 -1.20 -63.42
#